data_AF-A0A098T802-F1
#
_entry.id   AF-A0A098T802-F1
#
_cell.length_a   1.000
_cell.length_b   1.000
_cell.length_c   1.000
_cell.angle_alpha   90.00
_cell.angle_beta   90.00
_cell.angle_gamma   90.00
#
_symmetry.space_group_name_H-M   'P 1'
#
loop_
_entity.id
_entity.type
_entity.pdbx_description
1 polymer ?
#
loop_
_entity_poly.entity_id
_entity_poly.type
_entity_poly.pdbx_seq_one_letter_code
_entity_poly.pdbx_strand_id
1 'polypeptide(L)' 'MEVNIKKFDVLMSVKNKGVELEVYNPNGDFRGDLVITKTKLIWCEGKTKRENGVEVTWNDFIDWMNAE' A
#
# COMPACT_ATOMS: atom_id res chain seq x y z
N MET A 1 -28.30 13.77 6.02
CA MET A 1 -27.64 13.52 7.31
C MET A 1 -26.34 12.81 6.98
N GLU A 2 -25.21 13.43 7.26
CA GLU A 2 -23.89 12.91 6.90
C GLU A 2 -23.17 12.45 8.16
N VAL A 3 -22.73 11.20 8.16
CA VAL A 3 -22.13 10.54 9.33
C VAL A 3 -20.72 10.11 8.93
N ASN A 4 -19.73 10.73 9.56
CA ASN A 4 -18.31 10.50 9.26
C ASN A 4 -17.64 9.76 10.41
N ILE A 5 -16.76 8.82 10.08
CA ILE A 5 -15.89 8.16 11.04
C ILE A 5 -14.82 9.16 11.46
N LYS A 6 -14.93 9.71 12.68
CA LYS A 6 -14.01 10.73 13.20
C LYS A 6 -12.62 10.19 13.54
N LYS A 7 -12.53 8.90 13.87
CA LYS A 7 -11.26 8.18 14.11
C LYS A 7 -11.49 6.67 14.04
N PHE A 8 -10.67 5.95 13.26
CA PHE A 8 -10.65 4.49 13.19
C PHE A 8 -9.22 4.04 13.47
N ASP A 9 -8.98 3.47 14.66
CA ASP A 9 -7.66 3.08 15.13
C ASP A 9 -7.63 1.55 15.19
N VAL A 10 -7.05 0.90 14.17
CA VAL A 10 -6.99 -0.56 14.07
C VAL A 10 -5.56 -1.03 14.20
N LEU A 11 -5.25 -1.67 15.33
CA LEU A 11 -4.07 -2.51 15.50
C LEU A 11 -4.33 -3.89 14.86
N MET A 12 -4.16 -3.98 13.55
CA MET A 12 -4.16 -5.27 12.84
C MET A 12 -2.72 -5.67 12.50
N SER A 13 -2.28 -6.85 12.94
CA SER A 13 -1.12 -7.50 12.33
C SER A 13 -1.44 -7.79 10.87
N VAL A 14 -0.55 -7.42 9.95
CA VAL A 14 -0.65 -7.76 8.53
C VAL A 14 -0.62 -9.29 8.40
N LYS A 15 -1.81 -9.90 8.28
CA LYS A 15 -1.96 -11.35 8.04
C LYS A 15 -1.58 -11.66 6.58
N ASN A 16 -1.54 -12.94 6.21
CA ASN A 16 -1.10 -13.38 4.87
C ASN A 16 -1.80 -12.69 3.69
N LYS A 17 -3.04 -12.21 3.86
CA LYS A 17 -3.78 -11.51 2.79
C LYS A 17 -3.25 -10.09 2.50
N GLY A 18 -2.58 -9.46 3.47
CA GLY A 18 -2.05 -8.11 3.34
C GLY A 18 -3.08 -7.01 3.64
N VAL A 19 -2.65 -5.76 3.45
CA VAL A 19 -3.47 -4.54 3.41
C VAL A 19 -3.22 -3.87 2.06
N GLU A 20 -4.24 -3.25 1.47
CA GLU A 20 -4.14 -2.51 0.21
C GLU A 20 -4.39 -1.03 0.47
N LEU A 21 -3.53 -0.18 -0.06
CA LEU A 21 -3.60 1.28 0.07
C LEU A 21 -3.83 1.86 -1.33
N GLU A 22 -4.91 2.62 -1.50
CA GLU A 22 -5.08 3.44 -2.70
C GLU A 22 -4.17 4.68 -2.59
N VAL A 23 -3.29 4.89 -3.55
CA VAL A 23 -2.33 6.00 -3.56
C VAL A 23 -2.74 7.03 -4.59
N TYR A 24 -2.85 8.27 -4.16
CA TYR A 24 -3.18 9.43 -4.99
C TYR A 24 -2.04 10.44 -4.92
N ASN A 25 -1.85 11.21 -5.98
CA ASN A 25 -0.96 12.37 -5.94
C ASN A 25 -1.63 13.55 -5.17
N PRO A 26 -0.90 14.62 -4.85
CA PRO A 26 -1.48 15.80 -4.19
C PRO A 26 -2.60 16.51 -4.98
N ASN A 27 -2.70 16.28 -6.28
CA ASN A 27 -3.74 16.84 -7.15
C ASN A 27 -5.03 16.00 -7.14
N GLY A 28 -5.04 14.85 -6.44
CA GLY A 28 -6.18 13.94 -6.39
C GLY A 28 -6.21 12.90 -7.51
N ASP A 29 -5.18 12.83 -8.36
CA ASP A 29 -5.10 11.81 -9.40
C ASP A 29 -4.67 10.47 -8.80
N PHE A 30 -5.41 9.41 -9.12
CA PHE A 30 -5.08 8.05 -8.73
C PHE A 30 -3.76 7.61 -9.38
N ARG A 31 -2.82 7.15 -8.56
CA ARG A 31 -1.50 6.64 -8.98
C ARG A 31 -1.46 5.13 -9.05
N GLY A 32 -2.22 4.45 -8.19
CA GLY A 32 -2.22 3.00 -8.11
C GLY A 32 -2.45 2.49 -6.70
N ASP A 33 -2.40 1.17 -6.56
CA ASP A 33 -2.57 0.48 -5.28
C ASP A 33 -1.23 -0.03 -4.75
N LEU A 34 -0.95 0.23 -3.47
CA LEU A 34 0.18 -0.38 -2.75
C LEU A 34 -0.35 -1.51 -1.87
N VAL A 35 0.03 -2.74 -2.19
CA VAL A 35 -0.31 -3.92 -1.39
C VAL A 35 0.84 -4.27 -0.46
N ILE A 36 0.57 -4.25 0.83
CA ILE A 36 1.54 -4.57 1.88
C ILE A 36 1.22 -5.93 2.46
N THR A 37 2.14 -6.87 2.32
CA THR A 37 2.03 -8.22 2.89
C THR A 37 3.11 -8.45 3.95
N LYS A 38 3.03 -9.58 4.66
CA LYS A 38 4.06 -9.96 5.63
C LYS A 38 5.47 -10.07 5.00
N THR A 39 5.58 -10.46 3.73
CA THR A 39 6.87 -10.78 3.10
C THR A 39 7.35 -9.74 2.09
N LYS A 40 6.44 -8.96 1.50
CA LYS A 40 6.73 -8.05 0.40
C LYS A 40 5.72 -6.93 0.26
N LEU A 41 6.14 -5.87 -0.41
CA LEU A 41 5.30 -4.81 -0.95
C LEU A 41 5.05 -5.10 -2.44
N ILE A 42 3.87 -4.78 -2.95
CA ILE A 42 3.51 -4.92 -4.36
C ILE A 42 2.92 -3.59 -4.82
N TRP A 43 3.58 -2.94 -5.77
CA TRP A 43 3.08 -1.72 -6.40
C TRP A 43 2.27 -2.04 -7.64
N CYS A 44 1.02 -1.59 -7.66
CA CYS A 44 0.08 -1.78 -8.74
C CYS A 44 -0.20 -0.44 -9.41
N GLU A 45 0.60 -0.06 -10.40
CA GLU A 45 0.45 1.23 -11.08
C GLU A 45 -0.91 1.36 -11.79
N GLY A 46 -1.59 2.48 -11.57
CA GLY A 46 -2.95 2.69 -12.06
C GLY A 46 -3.87 1.55 -11.63
N LYS A 47 -4.58 0.93 -12.59
CA LYS A 47 -5.53 -0.17 -12.32
C LYS A 47 -4.89 -1.56 -12.50
N THR A 48 -3.59 -1.67 -12.28
CA THR A 48 -2.86 -2.94 -12.42
C THR A 48 -3.36 -3.93 -11.37
N LYS A 49 -3.62 -5.18 -11.78
CA LYS A 49 -3.95 -6.22 -10.81
C LYS A 49 -2.72 -6.60 -10.00
N ARG A 50 -2.92 -6.96 -8.74
CA ARG A 50 -1.88 -7.44 -7.82
C ARG A 50 -0.94 -8.50 -8.42
N GLU A 51 -1.46 -9.41 -9.23
CA GLU A 51 -0.69 -10.47 -9.89
C GLU A 51 0.33 -9.96 -10.93
N ASN A 52 0.15 -8.73 -11.42
CA ASN A 52 1.00 -8.08 -12.41
C ASN A 52 1.74 -6.86 -11.83
N GLY A 53 1.67 -6.65 -10.51
CA GLY A 53 2.35 -5.55 -9.84
C GLY A 53 3.85 -5.79 -9.68
N VAL A 54 4.59 -4.72 -9.43
CA VAL A 54 6.02 -4.79 -9.15
C VAL A 54 6.22 -5.20 -7.69
N GLU A 55 6.91 -6.31 -7.47
CA GLU A 55 7.16 -6.85 -6.14
C GLU A 55 8.50 -6.41 -5.59
N VAL A 56 8.52 -6.03 -4.31
CA VAL A 56 9.72 -5.60 -3.59
C VAL A 56 9.73 -6.26 -2.21
N THR A 57 10.85 -6.90 -1.83
CA THR A 57 10.94 -7.47 -0.48
C THR A 57 11.09 -6.37 0.56
N TRP A 58 10.79 -6.68 1.83
CA TRP A 58 11.02 -5.71 2.90
C TRP A 58 12.47 -5.26 3.00
N ASN A 59 13.43 -6.15 2.76
CA ASN A 59 14.85 -5.81 2.81
C ASN A 59 15.20 -4.81 1.71
N ASP A 60 14.81 -5.09 0.45
CA ASP A 60 15.08 -4.18 -0.66
C ASP A 60 14.46 -2.80 -0.44
N PHE A 61 13.24 -2.76 0.08
CA PHE A 61 12.56 -1.50 0.41
C PHE A 61 13.29 -0.73 1.52
N ILE A 62 13.72 -1.42 2.59
CA ILE A 62 14.46 -0.80 3.70
C ILE A 62 15.81 -0.27 3.19
N ASP A 63 16.50 -1.02 2.35
CA ASP A 63 17.77 -0.61 1.77
C ASP A 63 17.62 0.65 0.90
N TRP A 64 16.55 0.76 0.10
CA TRP A 64 16.25 1.98 -0.67
C TRP A 64 16.04 3.20 0.22
N MET A 65 15.30 3.05 1.32
CA MET A 65 15.02 4.16 2.23
C MET A 65 16.25 4.58 3.05
N ASN A 66 17.17 3.65 3.32
CA ASN A 66 18.41 3.92 4.06
C ASN A 66 19.57 4.38 3.14
N ALA A 67 19.41 4.26 1.82
CA ALA A 67 20.39 4.71 0.85
C ALA A 67 20.35 6.24 0.62
N GLU A 68 19.41 6.95 1.26
CA GLU A 68 19.30 8.42 1.28
C GLU A 68 20.18 9.07 2.36
#